data_AF-A0A0D2L3K2-F1
#
_entry.id   AF-A0A0D2L3K2-F1
#
_cell.length_a   1.000
_cell.length_b   1.000
_cell.length_c   1.000
_cell.angle_alpha   90.00
_cell.angle_beta   90.00
_cell.angle_gamma   90.00
#
_symmetry.space_group_name_H-M   'P 1'
#
loop_
_entity.id
_entity.type
_entity.pdbx_description
1 polymer ?
#
loop_
_entity_poly.entity_id
_entity_poly.type
_entity_poly.pdbx_seq_one_letter_code
_entity_poly.pdbx_strand_id
1 'polypeptide(L)'
;QLLRDVEIRWSSTLYMIERALTLEMPLDACTSSQEFEDLNRYKLTEPEWDALAVVREILLIPDAFQQKLSAEKTPTLCNAIPGFSAMIKMWESL
;
A
#
# COMPACT_ATOMS: atom_id res chain seq x y z
N GLN A 1 -28.34 -8.85 10.78
CA GLN A 1 -27.12 -8.15 11.22
C GLN A 1 -26.40 -7.72 9.94
N LEU A 2 -26.37 -6.42 9.63
CA LEU A 2 -25.70 -5.91 8.43
C LEU A 2 -24.21 -6.23 8.54
N LEU A 3 -23.60 -6.74 7.46
CA LEU A 3 -22.14 -6.84 7.36
C LEU A 3 -21.58 -5.46 7.70
N ARG A 4 -20.72 -5.38 8.72
CA ARG A 4 -19.91 -4.18 8.92
C ARG A 4 -19.14 -3.98 7.63
N ASP A 5 -19.27 -2.80 7.02
CA ASP A 5 -18.31 -2.37 6.01
C ASP A 5 -16.93 -2.57 6.63
N VAL A 6 -16.17 -3.52 6.09
CA VAL A 6 -14.79 -3.69 6.50
C VAL A 6 -14.09 -2.50 5.87
N GLU A 7 -13.86 -1.45 6.67
CA GLU A 7 -13.20 -0.20 6.28
C GLU A 7 -11.89 -0.41 5.49
N ILE A 8 -11.30 -1.61 5.52
CA ILE A 8 -9.90 -1.82 5.17
C ILE A 8 -9.72 -3.14 4.43
N ARG A 9 -9.59 -3.06 3.11
CA ARG A 9 -8.97 -4.14 2.33
C ARG A 9 -8.12 -3.68 1.15
N TRP A 10 -8.21 -2.42 0.72
CA TRP A 10 -7.38 -1.92 -0.38
C TRP A 10 -6.02 -1.41 0.11
N SER A 11 -5.96 -0.83 1.31
CA SER A 11 -4.71 -0.30 1.89
C SER A 11 -3.84 -1.33 2.59
N SER A 12 -4.31 -2.58 2.80
CA SER A 12 -3.52 -3.59 3.52
C SER A 12 -2.19 -3.90 2.83
N THR A 13 -2.20 -3.91 1.50
CA THR A 13 -0.97 -4.11 0.70
C THR A 13 -0.03 -2.92 0.85
N LEU A 14 -0.53 -1.69 0.81
CA LEU A 14 0.26 -0.48 1.07
C LEU A 14 0.91 -0.56 2.45
N TYR A 15 0.14 -0.80 3.50
CA TYR A 15 0.67 -0.87 4.87
C TYR A 15 1.68 -2.01 5.06
N MET A 16 1.48 -3.15 4.41
CA MET A 16 2.44 -4.24 4.41
C MET A 16 3.76 -3.82 3.77
N ILE A 17 3.71 -3.14 2.62
CA ILE A 17 4.88 -2.65 1.91
C ILE A 17 5.60 -1.56 2.71
N GLU A 18 4.89 -0.58 3.27
CA GLU A 18 5.49 0.44 4.13
C GLU A 18 6.19 -0.18 5.35
N ARG A 19 5.57 -1.21 5.94
CA ARG A 19 6.17 -1.94 7.05
C ARG A 19 7.40 -2.72 6.62
N ALA A 20 7.38 -3.36 5.45
CA ALA A 20 8.52 -4.08 4.89
C ALA A 20 9.69 -3.13 4.62
N LEU A 21 9.46 -1.99 3.96
CA LEU A 21 10.48 -0.97 3.70
C LEU A 21 11.08 -0.41 5.00
N THR A 22 10.26 -0.17 6.03
CA THR A 22 10.75 0.27 7.35
C THR A 22 11.62 -0.79 8.04
N LEU A 23 11.40 -2.07 7.73
CA LEU A 23 12.07 -3.22 8.34
C LEU A 23 13.05 -3.91 7.39
N GLU A 24 13.49 -3.26 6.32
CA GLU A 24 14.38 -3.84 5.31
C GLU A 24 15.60 -4.53 5.93
N MET A 25 16.36 -3.79 6.75
CA MET A 25 17.55 -4.31 7.45
C MET A 25 17.25 -5.55 8.32
N PRO A 26 16.28 -5.52 9.27
CA PRO A 26 15.89 -6.70 10.02
C PRO A 26 15.43 -7.88 9.15
N LEU A 27 14.68 -7.61 8.07
CA LEU A 27 14.19 -8.66 7.17
C LEU A 27 15.34 -9.30 6.39
N ASP A 28 16.33 -8.52 5.96
CA ASP A 28 17.53 -9.03 5.30
C ASP A 28 18.38 -9.89 6.25
N ALA A 29 18.52 -9.46 7.51
CA ALA A 29 19.20 -10.24 8.54
C ALA A 29 18.46 -11.55 8.86
N CYS A 30 17.13 -11.52 8.95
CA CYS A 30 16.32 -12.72 9.19
C CYS A 30 16.42 -13.71 8.04
N THR A 31 16.29 -13.24 6.80
CA THR A 31 16.39 -14.11 5.60
C THR A 31 17.79 -14.65 5.37
N SER A 32 18.83 -13.96 5.84
CA SER A 32 20.23 -14.43 5.77
C SER A 32 20.65 -15.28 6.98
N SER A 33 19.79 -15.42 8.00
CA SER A 33 20.09 -16.18 9.21
C SER A 33 20.03 -17.69 8.96
N GLN A 34 21.01 -18.41 9.50
CA GLN A 34 21.03 -19.87 9.45
C GLN A 34 19.95 -20.52 10.34
N GLU A 35 19.39 -19.77 11.29
CA GLU A 35 18.25 -20.21 12.11
C GLU A 35 16.95 -20.32 11.28
N PHE A 36 16.83 -19.50 10.23
CA PHE A 36 15.66 -19.41 9.35
C PHE A 36 16.03 -19.68 7.89
N GLU A 37 16.74 -20.79 7.66
CA GLU A 37 17.26 -21.14 6.33
C GLU A 37 16.17 -21.20 5.25
N ASP A 38 14.95 -21.60 5.60
CA ASP A 38 13.80 -21.68 4.71
C ASP A 38 13.28 -20.30 4.25
N LEU A 39 13.66 -19.22 4.94
CA LEU A 39 13.33 -17.84 4.58
C LEU A 39 14.31 -17.23 3.58
N ASN A 40 15.49 -17.82 3.39
CA ASN A 40 16.49 -17.31 2.45
C ASN A 40 15.96 -17.21 1.01
N ARG A 41 15.05 -18.11 0.62
CA ARG A 41 14.37 -18.06 -0.69
C ARG A 41 13.47 -16.84 -0.91
N TYR A 42 13.12 -16.12 0.16
CA TYR A 42 12.31 -14.89 0.11
C TYR A 42 13.16 -13.63 0.27
N LYS A 43 14.48 -13.75 0.31
CA LYS A 43 15.38 -12.60 0.33
C LYS A 43 15.17 -11.78 -0.95
N LEU A 44 14.85 -10.51 -0.76
CA LEU A 44 14.68 -9.56 -1.84
C LEU A 44 16.04 -9.00 -2.25
N THR A 45 16.21 -8.81 -3.55
CA THR A 45 17.32 -8.10 -4.17
C THR A 45 17.12 -6.58 -4.06
N GLU A 46 18.19 -5.79 -4.19
CA GLU A 46 18.08 -4.32 -4.19
C GLU A 46 17.06 -3.80 -5.23
N PRO A 47 17.01 -4.30 -6.49
CA PRO A 47 16.00 -3.87 -7.45
C PRO A 47 14.56 -4.22 -7.05
N GLU A 48 14.36 -5.29 -6.27
CA GLU A 48 13.03 -5.66 -5.77
C GLU A 48 12.60 -4.74 -4.62
N TRP A 49 13.53 -4.30 -3.76
CA TRP A 49 13.28 -3.26 -2.77
C TRP A 49 12.93 -1.92 -3.43
N ASP A 50 13.67 -1.52 -4.47
CA ASP A 50 13.36 -0.34 -5.26
C ASP A 50 11.98 -0.45 -5.91
N ALA A 51 11.63 -1.61 -6.46
CA ALA A 51 10.30 -1.86 -7.01
C ALA A 51 9.20 -1.74 -5.94
N LEU A 52 9.43 -2.21 -4.71
CA LEU A 52 8.49 -2.01 -3.60
C LEU A 52 8.30 -0.54 -3.25
N ALA A 53 9.36 0.27 -3.28
CA ALA A 53 9.26 1.71 -3.07
C ALA A 53 8.41 2.39 -4.16
N VAL A 54 8.56 1.98 -5.43
CA VAL A 54 7.72 2.49 -6.54
C VAL A 54 6.25 2.06 -6.36
N VAL A 55 6.00 0.79 -6.01
CA VAL A 55 4.64 0.28 -5.77
C VAL A 55 3.98 1.02 -4.61
N ARG A 56 4.72 1.37 -3.56
CA ARG A 56 4.22 2.21 -2.46
C ARG A 56 3.69 3.54 -2.98
N GLU A 57 4.44 4.25 -3.81
CA GLU A 57 4.01 5.55 -4.37
C GLU A 57 2.73 5.42 -5.21
N ILE A 58 2.62 4.36 -6.01
CA ILE A 58 1.42 4.07 -6.80
C ILE A 58 0.20 3.84 -5.89
N LEU A 59 0.38 3.14 -4.77
CA LEU A 59 -0.70 2.76 -3.85
C LEU A 59 -1.09 3.88 -2.86
N LEU A 60 -0.21 4.85 -2.60
CA LEU A 60 -0.53 6.03 -1.78
C LEU A 60 -1.66 6.87 -2.40
N ILE A 61 -1.71 6.93 -3.73
CA ILE A 61 -2.72 7.70 -4.47
C ILE A 61 -4.15 7.19 -4.23
N PRO A 62 -4.48 5.92 -4.48
CA PRO A 62 -5.82 5.40 -4.22
C PRO A 62 -6.14 5.36 -2.72
N ASP A 63 -5.16 5.16 -1.83
CA ASP A 63 -5.39 5.23 -0.38
C ASP A 63 -5.85 6.64 0.04
N ALA A 64 -5.15 7.68 -0.41
CA ALA A 64 -5.54 9.07 -0.14
C ALA A 64 -6.92 9.43 -0.71
N PHE A 65 -7.27 8.88 -1.88
CA PHE A 65 -8.59 9.06 -2.48
C PHE A 65 -9.70 8.36 -1.67
N GLN A 66 -9.45 7.12 -1.22
CA GLN A 66 -10.38 6.38 -0.37
C GLN A 66 -10.68 7.16 0.91
N GLN A 67 -9.65 7.63 1.63
CA GLN A 67 -9.81 8.40 2.86
C GLN A 67 -10.67 9.66 2.67
N LYS A 68 -10.57 10.31 1.50
CA LYS A 68 -11.38 11.49 1.18
C LYS A 68 -12.85 11.16 0.92
N LEU A 69 -13.16 10.03 0.27
CA LEU A 69 -14.54 9.66 -0.05
C LEU A 69 -15.27 8.95 1.09
N SER A 70 -14.54 8.26 1.97
CA SER A 70 -15.07 7.61 3.17
C SER A 70 -15.46 8.58 4.29
N ALA A 71 -15.37 9.89 4.07
CA ALA A 71 -15.76 10.89 5.06
C ALA A 71 -17.29 10.94 5.26
N GLU A 72 -17.81 10.17 6.21
CA GLU A 72 -19.25 10.00 6.49
C GLU A 72 -20.00 11.29 6.85
N LYS A 73 -19.30 12.36 7.25
CA LYS A 73 -19.92 13.60 7.76
C LYS A 73 -20.37 14.58 6.65
N THR A 74 -19.95 14.37 5.41
CA THR A 74 -20.28 15.26 4.28
C THR A 74 -20.75 14.43 3.09
N PRO A 75 -21.72 14.90 2.28
CA PRO A 75 -22.09 14.21 1.05
C PRO A 75 -20.86 14.09 0.13
N THR A 76 -20.28 12.89 0.01
CA THR A 76 -19.09 12.62 -0.82
C THR A 76 -19.44 12.05 -2.19
N LEU A 77 -20.70 11.65 -2.43
CA LEU A 77 -21.11 11.06 -3.70
C LEU A 77 -20.90 11.99 -4.91
N CYS A 78 -21.18 13.28 -4.75
CA CYS A 78 -20.91 14.28 -5.81
C CYS A 78 -19.41 14.44 -6.12
N ASN A 79 -18.54 14.06 -5.18
CA ASN A 79 -17.08 14.12 -5.32
C ASN A 79 -16.48 12.83 -5.89
N ALA A 80 -17.28 11.78 -6.09
CA ALA A 80 -16.80 10.50 -6.60
C ALA A 80 -16.20 10.64 -8.01
N ILE A 81 -16.95 11.19 -8.97
CA ILE A 81 -16.47 11.37 -10.36
C ILE A 81 -15.26 12.32 -10.43
N PRO A 82 -15.31 13.53 -9.81
CA PRO A 82 -14.15 14.41 -9.78
C PRO A 82 -12.90 13.76 -9.17
N GLY A 83 -13.06 13.00 -8.10
CA GLY A 83 -11.92 12.42 -7.42
C GLY A 83 -11.35 11.19 -8.15
N PHE A 84 -12.16 10.38 -8.83
CA PHE A 84 -11.64 9.35 -9.75
C PHE A 84 -10.85 9.99 -10.91
N SER A 85 -11.36 11.10 -11.47
CA SER A 85 -10.62 11.84 -12.51
C SER A 85 -9.29 12.40 -11.99
N ALA A 86 -9.25 12.91 -10.75
CA ALA A 86 -8.03 13.37 -10.12
C ALA A 86 -7.03 12.22 -9.86
N MET A 87 -7.51 11.06 -9.41
CA MET A 87 -6.70 9.87 -9.20
C MET A 87 -5.99 9.42 -10.48
N ILE A 88 -6.73 9.32 -11.59
CA ILE A 88 -6.17 8.96 -12.90
C ILE A 88 -5.08 9.96 -13.32
N LYS A 89 -5.34 11.26 -13.19
CA LYS A 89 -4.36 12.30 -13.51
C LYS A 89 -3.09 12.21 -12.67
N MET A 90 -3.22 11.85 -11.38
CA MET A 90 -2.05 11.68 -10.51
C MET A 90 -1.20 10.49 -10.94
N TRP A 91 -1.81 9.37 -11.33
CA TRP A 91 -1.08 8.22 -11.89
C TRP A 91 -0.42 8.52 -13.23
N GLU A 92 -1.07 9.31 -14.10
CA GLU A 92 -0.47 9.73 -15.38
C GLU A 92 0.73 10.68 -15.19
N SER A 93 0.84 11.33 -14.02
CA SER A 93 1.90 12.29 -13.70
C SER A 93 3.04 11.73 -12.83
N LEU A 94 2.96 10.45 -12.47
CA LEU A 94 3.95 9.70 -11.69
C LEU A 94 5.15 9.31 -12.55
#